data_AF-A0A2E5VV23-F1
#
_entry.id   AF-A0A2E5VV23-F1
#
_cell.length_a   1.000
_cell.length_b   1.000
_cell.length_c   1.000
_cell.angle_alpha   90.00
_cell.angle_beta   90.00
_cell.angle_gamma   90.00
#
_symmetry.space_group_name_H-M   'P 1'
#
loop_
_entity.id
_entity.type
_entity.pdbx_description
1 polymer ?
#
loop_
_entity_poly.entity_id
_entity_poly.type
_entity_poly.pdbx_seq_one_letter_code
_entity_poly.pdbx_strand_id
1 'polypeptide(L)'
;HEFIETLEHRFGKEKAEKLMDIYRSHWMKESDFDIIKSFDMNTIRLPFDYKLLMDSDTKPFKLKDDAWEWLDLTIKIAKEKELYVILDMHGAPGRQSGMDHSGRVGYNKLWSNKGFQDQTAWLWKQISNRYKNESTIAAYDLLNEPWGSNEKNLKKIVLKCYKEIRKNNDNHIVIFPGHTSGIDFYQNIKSVSLNNVIYTMHFYPGFFGWGSATPYVHAEFLLQGLPNWVDKMDEFNSPLLIGEFNVVLKNAGGGEMMRRYYDFYESLHWPATMWSYKVLDARGGVGDGTWGMVTNANDITYVDLKTAPYNEIRDWFISFGEMEISVDKDLKYWLTTKNKPAVLDELPPKPPSITKPPFEDPLPISWKVRDIGRPLKGGQKIEDDSWIFYGGGDDIWNTNDQFRYAYKKLDTDFSFSIKIDSLYNVHQYAKAGLMVRKTLNPNSAHGLVNIFPSGNTEFGYRSSNGETMKADSGPQIDLEDARLKIKKSRNIIEFFVSGASTWEKIGELNIKKWGKSFYVGIATLSHDNSQLTKAQYSEIDLDY
;
A
#
# COMPACT_ATOMS: atom_id res chain seq x y z
N HIS A 1 15.77 -10.83 -4.00
CA HIS A 1 16.54 -10.97 -5.25
C HIS A 1 16.79 -9.59 -5.81
N GLU A 2 18.04 -9.21 -6.07
CA GLU A 2 18.32 -8.00 -6.85
C GLU A 2 18.42 -8.39 -8.33
N PHE A 3 17.70 -7.66 -9.18
CA PHE A 3 17.65 -7.90 -10.62
C PHE A 3 19.05 -7.77 -11.27
N ILE A 4 19.78 -6.70 -10.94
CA ILE A 4 21.13 -6.46 -11.49
C ILE A 4 22.12 -7.54 -11.03
N GLU A 5 22.10 -7.95 -9.75
CA GLU A 5 22.97 -9.04 -9.26
C GLU A 5 22.73 -10.35 -10.02
N THR A 6 21.50 -10.60 -10.46
CA THR A 6 21.18 -11.79 -11.27
C THR A 6 21.90 -11.73 -12.62
N LEU A 7 21.91 -10.58 -13.29
CA LEU A 7 22.63 -10.40 -14.56
C LEU A 7 24.15 -10.47 -14.35
N GLU A 8 24.68 -9.84 -13.29
CA GLU A 8 26.10 -9.86 -12.96
C GLU A 8 26.60 -11.29 -12.68
N HIS A 9 25.85 -12.08 -11.92
CA HIS A 9 26.19 -13.48 -11.64
C HIS A 9 26.21 -14.33 -12.92
N ARG A 10 25.29 -14.06 -13.86
CA ARG A 10 25.17 -14.86 -15.09
C ARG A 10 26.18 -14.48 -16.16
N PHE A 11 26.50 -13.19 -16.30
CA PHE A 11 27.25 -12.69 -17.46
C PHE A 11 28.50 -11.88 -17.11
N GLY A 12 28.73 -11.59 -15.84
CA GLY A 12 29.77 -10.67 -15.37
C GLY A 12 29.31 -9.20 -15.42
N LYS A 13 29.98 -8.35 -14.63
CA LYS A 13 29.62 -6.94 -14.42
C LYS A 13 29.48 -6.14 -15.71
N GLU A 14 30.49 -6.18 -16.58
CA GLU A 14 30.52 -5.40 -17.83
C GLU A 14 29.33 -5.73 -18.75
N LYS A 15 29.01 -7.02 -18.90
CA LYS A 15 27.87 -7.45 -19.72
C LYS A 15 26.53 -7.11 -19.08
N ALA A 16 26.43 -7.20 -17.76
CA ALA A 16 25.22 -6.79 -17.03
C ALA A 16 24.98 -5.27 -17.18
N GLU A 17 26.01 -4.45 -17.02
CA GLU A 17 25.94 -3.00 -17.24
C GLU A 17 25.49 -2.69 -18.68
N LYS A 18 26.08 -3.36 -19.68
CA LYS A 18 25.67 -3.19 -21.07
C LYS A 18 24.21 -3.55 -21.34
N LEU A 19 23.68 -4.63 -20.74
CA LEU A 19 22.25 -4.96 -20.83
C LEU A 19 21.39 -3.87 -20.18
N MET A 20 21.83 -3.33 -19.05
CA MET A 20 21.11 -2.27 -18.36
C MET A 20 21.08 -0.96 -19.15
N ASP A 21 22.15 -0.63 -19.88
CA ASP A 21 22.16 0.55 -20.75
C ASP A 21 21.25 0.37 -21.96
N ILE A 22 21.19 -0.84 -22.51
CA ILE A 22 20.23 -1.19 -23.57
C ILE A 22 18.81 -1.08 -23.05
N TYR A 23 18.52 -1.62 -21.85
CA TYR A 23 17.21 -1.46 -21.21
C TYR A 23 16.84 0.01 -21.05
N ARG A 24 17.69 0.84 -20.43
CA ARG A 24 17.38 2.25 -20.15
C ARG A 24 17.16 3.06 -21.43
N SER A 25 17.98 2.85 -22.46
CA SER A 25 17.88 3.54 -23.76
C SER A 25 16.67 3.12 -24.61
N HIS A 26 16.01 2.01 -24.28
CA HIS A 26 14.85 1.50 -25.02
C HIS A 26 13.56 1.52 -24.20
N TRP A 27 13.64 1.51 -22.88
CA TRP A 27 12.48 1.62 -22.00
C TRP A 27 11.84 3.00 -22.08
N MET A 28 12.65 4.06 -22.06
CA MET A 28 12.21 5.45 -22.21
C MET A 28 12.93 6.11 -23.38
N LYS A 29 12.17 6.72 -24.28
CA LYS A 29 12.58 7.50 -25.45
C LYS A 29 12.12 8.94 -25.29
N GLU A 30 12.68 9.84 -26.10
CA GLU A 30 12.24 11.24 -26.11
C GLU A 30 10.75 11.40 -26.41
N SER A 31 10.20 10.56 -27.31
CA SER A 31 8.77 10.54 -27.64
C SER A 31 7.86 10.21 -26.46
N ASP A 32 8.37 9.50 -25.44
CA ASP A 32 7.60 9.23 -24.23
C ASP A 32 7.29 10.53 -23.46
N PHE A 33 8.19 11.53 -23.49
CA PHE A 33 7.97 12.83 -22.85
C PHE A 33 6.89 13.64 -23.58
N ASP A 34 6.81 13.52 -24.91
CA ASP A 34 5.73 14.12 -25.70
C ASP A 34 4.38 13.48 -25.37
N ILE A 35 4.35 12.16 -25.15
CA ILE A 35 3.14 11.47 -24.70
C ILE A 35 2.74 11.96 -23.31
N ILE A 36 3.68 12.04 -22.35
CA ILE A 36 3.42 12.56 -21.00
C ILE A 36 2.77 13.95 -21.06
N LYS A 37 3.34 14.89 -21.83
CA LYS A 37 2.73 16.22 -22.04
C LYS A 37 1.33 16.15 -22.64
N SER A 38 1.08 15.16 -23.49
CA SER A 38 -0.23 15.01 -24.13
C SER A 38 -1.35 14.62 -23.16
N PHE A 39 -1.04 14.24 -21.91
CA PHE A 39 -1.99 14.06 -20.81
C PHE A 39 -2.14 15.33 -19.94
N ASP A 40 -1.60 16.47 -20.37
CA ASP A 40 -1.53 17.74 -19.64
C ASP A 40 -0.64 17.71 -18.38
N MET A 41 0.30 16.76 -18.34
CA MET A 41 1.28 16.65 -17.26
C MET A 41 2.40 17.68 -17.42
N ASN A 42 2.85 18.25 -16.31
CA ASN A 42 3.93 19.24 -16.25
C ASN A 42 5.18 18.77 -15.48
N THR A 43 5.12 17.60 -14.84
CA THR A 43 6.17 17.12 -13.93
C THR A 43 6.36 15.62 -14.07
N ILE A 44 7.62 15.16 -14.00
CA ILE A 44 8.02 13.76 -13.90
C ILE A 44 8.65 13.53 -12.53
N ARG A 45 8.08 12.63 -11.73
CA ARG A 45 8.79 12.03 -10.58
C ARG A 45 9.66 10.90 -11.13
N LEU A 46 10.97 11.00 -10.92
CA LEU A 46 11.98 10.11 -11.48
C LEU A 46 12.62 9.25 -10.37
N PRO A 47 12.09 8.04 -10.13
CA PRO A 47 12.71 7.05 -9.26
C PRO A 47 14.11 6.67 -9.74
N PHE A 48 15.09 6.67 -8.84
CA PHE A 48 16.42 6.14 -9.11
C PHE A 48 16.96 5.30 -7.96
N ASP A 49 17.73 4.27 -8.32
CA ASP A 49 18.52 3.47 -7.38
C ASP A 49 19.88 4.15 -7.16
N TYR A 50 20.36 4.23 -5.92
CA TYR A 50 21.66 4.81 -5.59
C TYR A 50 22.83 4.18 -6.37
N LYS A 51 22.72 2.90 -6.78
CA LYS A 51 23.72 2.19 -7.59
C LYS A 51 23.85 2.76 -9.00
N LEU A 52 22.90 3.58 -9.46
CA LEU A 52 23.07 4.38 -10.68
C LEU A 52 24.25 5.34 -10.54
N LEU A 53 24.43 5.92 -9.34
CA LEU A 53 25.40 6.97 -9.09
C LEU A 53 26.66 6.45 -8.39
N MET A 54 26.55 5.46 -7.51
CA MET A 54 27.62 4.98 -6.63
C MET A 54 27.98 3.51 -6.93
N ASP A 55 29.28 3.19 -7.02
CA ASP A 55 29.79 1.89 -7.54
C ASP A 55 29.25 0.68 -6.75
N SER A 56 29.28 0.70 -5.42
CA SER A 56 28.65 -0.33 -4.58
C SER A 56 28.74 0.02 -3.09
N ASP A 57 28.03 -0.76 -2.26
CA ASP A 57 28.17 -0.73 -0.80
C ASP A 57 29.60 -1.00 -0.32
N THR A 58 30.41 -1.72 -1.11
CA THR A 58 31.81 -2.10 -0.77
C THR A 58 32.84 -1.08 -1.25
N LYS A 59 32.44 -0.13 -2.11
CA LYS A 59 33.23 1.06 -2.49
C LYS A 59 32.43 2.33 -2.19
N PRO A 60 32.11 2.59 -0.92
CA PRO A 60 31.26 3.69 -0.54
C PRO A 60 31.93 5.04 -0.83
N PHE A 61 31.13 6.12 -0.89
CA PHE A 61 31.61 7.48 -1.06
C PHE A 61 32.39 7.74 -2.36
N LYS A 62 32.16 6.92 -3.38
CA LYS A 62 32.74 7.07 -4.71
C LYS A 62 31.67 7.01 -5.79
N LEU A 63 31.54 8.08 -6.57
CA LEU A 63 30.70 8.10 -7.75
C LEU A 63 31.28 7.18 -8.83
N LYS A 64 30.42 6.55 -9.62
CA LYS A 64 30.83 5.90 -10.86
C LYS A 64 31.33 6.95 -11.86
N ASP A 65 32.13 6.53 -12.83
CA ASP A 65 32.64 7.43 -13.87
C ASP A 65 31.49 7.95 -14.77
N ASP A 66 30.44 7.13 -14.95
CA ASP A 66 29.20 7.38 -15.69
C ASP A 66 28.02 7.83 -14.80
N ALA A 67 28.27 8.17 -13.53
CA ALA A 67 27.22 8.36 -12.52
C ALA A 67 26.06 9.26 -12.97
N TRP A 68 26.34 10.29 -13.76
CA TRP A 68 25.36 11.32 -14.09
C TRP A 68 24.62 11.09 -15.41
N GLU A 69 25.08 10.16 -16.25
CA GLU A 69 24.65 10.02 -17.65
C GLU A 69 23.12 9.97 -17.82
N TRP A 70 22.46 9.07 -17.08
CA TRP A 70 21.02 8.85 -17.20
C TRP A 70 20.17 9.96 -16.56
N LEU A 71 20.64 10.54 -15.45
CA LEU A 71 19.95 11.68 -14.82
C LEU A 71 20.07 12.93 -15.69
N ASP A 72 21.27 13.23 -16.19
CA ASP A 72 21.53 14.38 -17.07
C ASP A 72 20.72 14.28 -18.36
N LEU A 73 20.69 13.10 -18.99
CA LEU A 73 19.90 12.87 -20.19
C LEU A 73 18.41 13.16 -19.94
N THR A 74 17.87 12.60 -18.85
CA THR A 74 16.46 12.79 -18.49
C THR A 74 16.13 14.25 -18.19
N ILE A 75 16.98 14.93 -17.42
CA ILE A 75 16.80 16.35 -17.07
C ILE A 75 16.91 17.23 -18.32
N LYS A 76 17.86 16.95 -19.21
CA LYS A 76 18.01 17.66 -20.48
C LYS A 76 16.74 17.54 -21.33
N ILE A 77 16.23 16.32 -21.52
CA ILE A 77 15.01 16.10 -22.31
C ILE A 77 13.82 16.78 -21.62
N ALA A 78 13.66 16.62 -20.30
CA ALA A 78 12.59 17.28 -19.56
C ALA A 78 12.63 18.81 -19.73
N LYS A 79 13.82 19.42 -19.68
CA LYS A 79 14.02 20.86 -19.92
C LYS A 79 13.61 21.28 -21.32
N GLU A 80 14.04 20.54 -22.34
CA GLU A 80 13.67 20.78 -23.75
C GLU A 80 12.16 20.64 -23.98
N LYS A 81 11.52 19.78 -23.19
CA LYS A 81 10.06 19.54 -23.21
C LYS A 81 9.31 20.42 -22.18
N GLU A 82 9.97 21.35 -21.48
CA GLU A 82 9.33 22.21 -20.47
C GLU A 82 8.60 21.43 -19.37
N LEU A 83 9.16 20.29 -18.96
CA LEU A 83 8.69 19.47 -17.86
C LEU A 83 9.61 19.65 -16.65
N TYR A 84 9.04 19.69 -15.46
CA TYR A 84 9.80 19.61 -14.21
C TYR A 84 10.18 18.17 -13.88
N VAL A 85 11.23 18.01 -13.08
CA VAL A 85 11.67 16.71 -12.55
C VAL A 85 11.71 16.73 -11.02
N ILE A 86 11.16 15.70 -10.39
CA ILE A 86 11.40 15.38 -8.98
C ILE A 86 12.34 14.19 -8.95
N LEU A 87 13.54 14.35 -8.37
CA LEU A 87 14.47 13.23 -8.22
C LEU A 87 14.10 12.44 -6.97
N ASP A 88 13.71 11.18 -7.12
CA ASP A 88 13.28 10.30 -6.03
C ASP A 88 14.29 9.18 -5.78
N MET A 89 14.93 9.20 -4.60
CA MET A 89 15.81 8.09 -4.20
C MET A 89 14.97 6.89 -3.78
N HIS A 90 14.66 6.06 -4.78
CA HIS A 90 13.78 4.91 -4.65
C HIS A 90 14.49 3.70 -4.05
N GLY A 91 15.82 3.62 -4.18
CA GLY A 91 16.66 2.68 -3.46
C GLY A 91 17.86 3.40 -2.86
N ALA A 92 17.95 3.48 -1.53
CA ALA A 92 19.07 4.11 -0.83
C ALA A 92 20.20 3.10 -0.51
N PRO A 93 21.44 3.56 -0.24
CA PRO A 93 22.50 2.70 0.31
C PRO A 93 22.00 1.94 1.54
N GLY A 94 22.18 0.62 1.54
CA GLY A 94 21.68 -0.23 2.62
C GLY A 94 20.17 -0.57 2.55
N ARG A 95 19.41 0.02 1.61
CA ARG A 95 17.96 -0.12 1.42
C ARG A 95 17.12 0.37 2.61
N GLN A 96 16.05 1.08 2.30
CA GLN A 96 15.14 1.70 3.26
C GLN A 96 13.84 0.92 3.49
N SER A 97 13.53 -0.04 2.60
CA SER A 97 12.43 -0.99 2.77
C SER A 97 12.92 -2.42 2.60
N GLY A 98 12.22 -3.38 3.20
CA GLY A 98 12.49 -4.82 2.98
C GLY A 98 11.84 -5.37 1.72
N MET A 99 11.21 -4.53 0.91
CA MET A 99 10.41 -4.91 -0.24
C MET A 99 11.23 -4.78 -1.54
N ASP A 100 10.70 -5.36 -2.61
CA ASP A 100 11.31 -5.39 -3.94
C ASP A 100 11.54 -4.00 -4.55
N HIS A 101 10.60 -3.07 -4.38
CA HIS A 101 10.69 -1.72 -4.96
C HIS A 101 11.93 -0.94 -4.50
N SER A 102 12.48 -1.19 -3.31
CA SER A 102 13.76 -0.57 -2.88
C SER A 102 15.01 -1.14 -3.60
N GLY A 103 14.83 -2.20 -4.39
CA GLY A 103 15.85 -2.90 -5.16
C GLY A 103 16.27 -4.25 -4.59
N ARG A 104 15.88 -4.61 -3.34
CA ARG A 104 16.24 -5.90 -2.72
C ARG A 104 15.26 -6.38 -1.65
N VAL A 105 14.47 -7.39 -2.00
CA VAL A 105 13.63 -8.13 -1.03
C VAL A 105 14.45 -8.66 0.15
N GLY A 106 13.96 -8.43 1.37
CA GLY A 106 14.52 -8.93 2.62
C GLY A 106 15.76 -8.19 3.13
N TYR A 107 16.16 -7.09 2.49
CA TYR A 107 17.34 -6.32 2.89
C TYR A 107 16.94 -4.89 3.26
N ASN A 108 17.17 -4.50 4.51
CA ASN A 108 16.72 -3.21 5.05
C ASN A 108 17.68 -2.69 6.14
N LYS A 109 18.91 -2.40 5.73
CA LYS A 109 20.06 -2.13 6.61
C LYS A 109 20.34 -0.64 6.83
N LEU A 110 19.69 0.27 6.09
CA LEU A 110 19.83 1.72 6.28
C LEU A 110 19.57 2.11 7.74
N TRP A 111 18.59 1.49 8.39
CA TRP A 111 18.15 1.84 9.74
C TRP A 111 19.14 1.47 10.84
N SER A 112 19.79 0.32 10.71
CA SER A 112 20.69 -0.23 11.74
C SER A 112 22.16 0.12 11.52
N ASN A 113 22.53 0.68 10.37
CA ASN A 113 23.93 0.90 10.00
C ASN A 113 24.23 2.38 9.73
N LYS A 114 25.06 2.98 10.58
CA LYS A 114 25.49 4.38 10.45
C LYS A 114 26.26 4.63 9.14
N GLY A 115 27.03 3.66 8.65
CA GLY A 115 27.76 3.77 7.39
C GLY A 115 26.82 4.00 6.20
N PHE A 116 25.73 3.23 6.10
CA PHE A 116 24.71 3.43 5.05
C PHE A 116 24.00 4.78 5.20
N GLN A 117 23.75 5.23 6.44
CA GLN A 117 23.20 6.57 6.70
C GLN A 117 24.18 7.69 6.30
N ASP A 118 25.49 7.49 6.47
CA ASP A 118 26.53 8.44 6.04
C ASP A 118 26.60 8.47 4.51
N GLN A 119 26.54 7.32 3.85
CA GLN A 119 26.54 7.19 2.38
C GLN A 119 25.33 7.86 1.74
N THR A 120 24.13 7.63 2.28
CA THR A 120 22.88 8.22 1.78
C THR A 120 22.95 9.75 1.82
N ALA A 121 23.36 10.32 2.96
CA ALA A 121 23.49 11.77 3.11
C ALA A 121 24.62 12.34 2.24
N TRP A 122 25.74 11.61 2.11
CA TRP A 122 26.83 11.99 1.21
C TRP A 122 26.38 12.01 -0.25
N LEU A 123 25.58 11.04 -0.69
CA LEU A 123 25.11 10.96 -2.07
C LEU A 123 24.16 12.12 -2.38
N TRP A 124 23.23 12.43 -1.48
CA TRP A 124 22.39 13.62 -1.58
C TRP A 124 23.20 14.92 -1.65
N LYS A 125 24.32 15.00 -0.93
CA LYS A 125 25.27 16.12 -1.08
C LYS A 125 25.85 16.22 -2.49
N GLN A 126 26.19 15.10 -3.12
CA GLN A 126 26.74 15.10 -4.47
C GLN A 126 25.68 15.53 -5.50
N ILE A 127 24.47 14.96 -5.38
CA ILE A 127 23.31 15.31 -6.23
C ILE A 127 23.04 16.82 -6.12
N SER A 128 22.90 17.32 -4.90
CA SER A 128 22.69 18.75 -4.65
C SER A 128 23.84 19.62 -5.20
N ASN A 129 25.10 19.24 -4.98
CA ASN A 129 26.23 20.04 -5.47
C ASN A 129 26.21 20.16 -7.01
N ARG A 130 25.82 19.09 -7.70
CA ARG A 130 25.68 19.06 -9.16
C ARG A 130 24.51 19.92 -9.63
N TYR A 131 23.35 19.77 -8.99
CA TYR A 131 22.08 20.25 -9.53
C TYR A 131 21.51 21.51 -8.85
N LYS A 132 22.16 22.09 -7.83
CA LYS A 132 21.68 23.26 -7.09
C LYS A 132 21.23 24.48 -7.91
N ASN A 133 21.66 24.58 -9.17
CA ASN A 133 21.31 25.66 -10.09
C ASN A 133 20.44 25.21 -11.28
N GLU A 134 20.00 23.95 -11.32
CA GLU A 134 19.21 23.41 -12.42
C GLU A 134 17.70 23.49 -12.11
N SER A 135 17.07 24.57 -12.55
CA SER A 135 15.66 24.87 -12.28
C SER A 135 14.65 23.90 -12.88
N THR A 136 15.08 23.01 -13.80
CA THR A 136 14.24 21.91 -14.30
C THR A 136 13.93 20.93 -13.18
N ILE A 137 14.82 20.78 -12.20
CA ILE A 137 14.52 20.00 -11.01
C ILE A 137 13.65 20.84 -10.08
N ALA A 138 12.44 20.38 -9.78
CA ALA A 138 11.56 21.04 -8.83
C ALA A 138 11.92 20.66 -7.38
N ALA A 139 12.24 19.38 -7.15
CA ALA A 139 12.42 18.86 -5.80
C ALA A 139 13.31 17.61 -5.71
N TYR A 140 13.77 17.33 -4.49
CA TYR A 140 14.44 16.11 -4.09
C TYR A 140 13.56 15.30 -3.13
N ASP A 141 13.09 14.12 -3.55
CA ASP A 141 12.37 13.16 -2.72
C ASP A 141 13.34 12.18 -2.08
N LEU A 142 13.55 12.37 -0.76
CA LEU A 142 14.75 11.90 -0.08
C LEU A 142 14.85 10.39 0.04
N LEU A 143 13.72 9.71 0.26
CA LEU A 143 13.63 8.27 0.41
C LEU A 143 12.20 7.81 0.06
N ASN A 144 12.06 6.96 -0.94
CA ASN A 144 10.77 6.33 -1.22
C ASN A 144 10.39 5.31 -0.13
N GLU A 145 9.16 5.37 0.38
CA GLU A 145 8.53 4.32 1.20
C GLU A 145 9.46 3.65 2.24
N PRO A 146 9.91 4.41 3.26
CA PRO A 146 10.89 3.96 4.26
C PRO A 146 10.31 2.94 5.27
N TRP A 147 9.83 1.80 4.78
CA TRP A 147 9.17 0.77 5.58
C TRP A 147 10.17 -0.07 6.36
N GLY A 148 9.99 -0.18 7.68
CA GLY A 148 10.83 -1.03 8.53
C GLY A 148 11.79 -0.29 9.47
N SER A 149 11.51 0.97 9.75
CA SER A 149 12.04 1.67 10.91
C SER A 149 10.93 2.27 11.77
N ASN A 150 11.32 3.08 12.74
CA ASN A 150 10.41 3.96 13.46
C ASN A 150 10.62 5.43 13.05
N GLU A 151 9.63 6.24 13.40
CA GLU A 151 9.57 7.69 13.20
C GLU A 151 10.86 8.42 13.62
N LYS A 152 11.44 8.05 14.77
CA LYS A 152 12.68 8.67 15.27
C LYS A 152 13.87 8.45 14.34
N ASN A 153 14.03 7.23 13.84
CA ASN A 153 15.12 6.89 12.92
C ASN A 153 14.93 7.55 11.55
N LEU A 154 13.70 7.55 11.04
CA LEU A 154 13.35 8.23 9.79
C LEU A 154 13.63 9.73 9.89
N LYS A 155 13.13 10.39 10.94
CA LYS A 155 13.41 11.81 11.22
C LYS A 155 14.90 12.11 11.26
N LYS A 156 15.70 11.24 11.89
CA LYS A 156 17.15 11.41 11.98
C LYS A 156 17.84 11.37 10.62
N ILE A 157 17.50 10.43 9.74
CA ILE A 157 18.18 10.29 8.44
C ILE A 157 17.77 11.41 7.47
N VAL A 158 16.49 11.78 7.40
CA VAL A 158 16.04 12.83 6.47
C VAL A 158 16.62 14.19 6.86
N LEU A 159 16.68 14.51 8.17
CA LEU A 159 17.31 15.75 8.65
C LEU A 159 18.81 15.77 8.37
N LYS A 160 19.46 14.61 8.35
CA LYS A 160 20.87 14.51 8.00
C LYS A 160 21.09 14.78 6.51
N CYS A 161 20.28 14.18 5.64
CA CYS A 161 20.33 14.43 4.19
C CYS A 161 20.02 15.91 3.87
N TYR A 162 18.96 16.47 4.47
CA TYR A 162 18.60 17.88 4.37
C TYR A 162 19.78 18.81 4.72
N LYS A 163 20.46 18.56 5.84
CA LYS A 163 21.64 19.35 6.24
C LYS A 163 22.77 19.28 5.22
N GLU A 164 23.04 18.11 4.65
CA GLU A 164 24.10 17.99 3.64
C GLU A 164 23.73 18.68 2.32
N ILE A 165 22.46 18.65 1.91
CA ILE A 165 21.96 19.41 0.75
C ILE A 165 22.13 20.92 0.99
N ARG A 166 21.63 21.43 2.13
CA ARG A 166 21.69 22.86 2.43
C ARG A 166 23.12 23.40 2.63
N LYS A 167 24.11 22.56 2.94
CA LYS A 167 25.54 22.97 2.95
C LYS A 167 26.05 23.43 1.57
N ASN A 168 25.40 23.03 0.49
CA ASN A 168 25.77 23.47 -0.86
C ASN A 168 25.10 24.79 -1.28
N ASN A 169 24.33 25.43 -0.38
CA ASN A 169 23.44 26.56 -0.65
C ASN A 169 22.39 26.25 -1.71
N ASP A 170 21.99 24.99 -1.78
CA ASP A 170 20.93 24.53 -2.66
C ASP A 170 19.57 24.93 -2.09
N ASN A 171 18.70 25.51 -2.92
CA ASN A 171 17.39 26.00 -2.52
C ASN A 171 16.21 25.21 -3.10
N HIS A 172 16.46 24.08 -3.80
CA HIS A 172 15.40 23.18 -4.25
C HIS A 172 14.50 22.72 -3.11
N ILE A 173 13.26 22.38 -3.42
CA ILE A 173 12.35 21.77 -2.46
C ILE A 173 12.92 20.42 -2.02
N VAL A 174 12.93 20.16 -0.72
CA VAL A 174 13.32 18.86 -0.17
C VAL A 174 12.08 18.20 0.41
N ILE A 175 11.70 17.06 -0.14
CA ILE A 175 10.49 16.34 0.26
C ILE A 175 10.85 15.33 1.35
N PHE A 176 10.12 15.39 2.46
CA PHE A 176 10.25 14.44 3.57
C PHE A 176 9.18 13.34 3.42
N PRO A 177 9.59 12.07 3.36
CA PRO A 177 8.66 10.96 3.20
C PRO A 177 7.87 10.65 4.47
N GLY A 178 6.62 10.28 4.31
CA GLY A 178 5.81 9.73 5.37
C GLY A 178 6.27 8.35 5.84
N HIS A 179 5.83 7.99 7.05
CA HIS A 179 5.92 6.65 7.60
C HIS A 179 4.54 5.96 7.49
N THR A 180 4.47 4.65 7.75
CA THR A 180 3.18 3.95 7.83
C THR A 180 2.26 4.49 8.92
N SER A 181 2.80 5.25 9.89
CA SER A 181 2.05 5.97 10.92
C SER A 181 1.71 7.42 10.54
N GLY A 182 1.96 7.84 9.29
CA GLY A 182 1.75 9.21 8.82
C GLY A 182 3.00 10.09 8.95
N ILE A 183 2.81 11.38 9.23
CA ILE A 183 3.88 12.40 9.23
C ILE A 183 4.00 13.18 10.55
N ASP A 184 3.12 12.93 11.52
CA ASP A 184 2.96 13.78 12.73
C ASP A 184 4.24 13.89 13.57
N PHE A 185 5.12 12.88 13.50
CA PHE A 185 6.42 12.91 14.17
C PHE A 185 7.37 14.00 13.64
N TYR A 186 7.08 14.60 12.48
CA TYR A 186 7.77 15.78 11.98
C TYR A 186 7.29 17.08 12.60
N GLN A 187 6.15 17.10 13.30
CA GLN A 187 5.74 18.27 14.07
C GLN A 187 6.86 18.63 15.07
N ASN A 188 7.09 19.92 15.27
CA ASN A 188 8.04 20.45 16.25
C ASN A 188 9.53 20.09 16.00
N ILE A 189 10.01 20.11 14.75
CA ILE A 189 11.46 20.07 14.47
C ILE A 189 12.10 21.40 14.91
N LYS A 190 12.52 21.50 16.17
CA LYS A 190 13.20 22.69 16.72
C LYS A 190 14.72 22.67 16.51
N SER A 191 15.30 21.51 16.17
CA SER A 191 16.75 21.32 16.08
C SER A 191 17.36 21.84 14.77
N VAL A 192 16.53 22.19 13.79
CA VAL A 192 16.92 22.66 12.46
C VAL A 192 15.86 23.64 11.98
N SER A 193 16.28 24.82 11.49
CA SER A 193 15.38 25.69 10.73
C SER A 193 15.17 25.08 9.35
N LEU A 194 13.97 24.54 9.11
CA LEU A 194 13.60 23.99 7.81
C LEU A 194 13.18 25.13 6.88
N ASN A 195 13.64 25.07 5.63
CA ASN A 195 13.24 25.97 4.55
C ASN A 195 13.06 25.17 3.27
N ASN A 196 12.05 25.50 2.46
CA ASN A 196 11.64 24.78 1.26
C ASN A 196 11.55 23.27 1.49
N VAL A 197 10.74 22.88 2.48
CA VAL A 197 10.44 21.48 2.81
C VAL A 197 8.94 21.25 2.65
N ILE A 198 8.58 20.15 1.99
CA ILE A 198 7.22 19.63 1.92
C ILE A 198 7.24 18.14 2.32
N TYR A 199 6.07 17.52 2.38
CA TYR A 199 5.93 16.12 2.78
C TYR A 199 5.35 15.29 1.64
N THR A 200 5.54 13.97 1.65
CA THR A 200 4.92 13.06 0.67
C THR A 200 4.22 11.88 1.31
N MET A 201 3.08 11.51 0.74
CA MET A 201 2.31 10.30 1.06
C MET A 201 1.84 9.63 -0.23
N HIS A 202 1.67 8.31 -0.18
CA HIS A 202 1.17 7.50 -1.28
C HIS A 202 -0.21 6.93 -0.92
N PHE A 203 -1.18 7.07 -1.81
CA PHE A 203 -2.56 6.65 -1.58
C PHE A 203 -3.04 5.74 -2.70
N TYR A 204 -3.43 4.52 -2.36
CA TYR A 204 -3.96 3.55 -3.32
C TYR A 204 -5.31 2.99 -2.86
N PRO A 205 -6.38 3.81 -2.77
CA PRO A 205 -7.72 3.31 -2.46
C PRO A 205 -8.09 2.15 -3.38
N GLY A 206 -8.63 1.07 -2.82
CA GLY A 206 -8.96 -0.14 -3.59
C GLY A 206 -7.83 -1.15 -3.77
N PHE A 207 -6.62 -0.89 -3.25
CA PHE A 207 -5.46 -1.78 -3.33
C PHE A 207 -4.70 -1.87 -2.00
N PHE A 208 -3.86 -2.90 -1.84
CA PHE A 208 -2.95 -3.06 -0.68
C PHE A 208 -3.65 -3.03 0.69
N GLY A 209 -4.83 -3.64 0.75
CA GLY A 209 -5.68 -3.59 1.95
C GLY A 209 -6.35 -2.24 2.12
N TRP A 210 -6.66 -1.53 1.00
CA TRP A 210 -7.51 -0.32 0.94
C TRP A 210 -8.92 -0.61 0.39
N GLY A 211 -9.43 -1.84 0.57
CA GLY A 211 -10.72 -2.29 0.05
C GLY A 211 -10.64 -2.74 -1.42
N SER A 212 -11.78 -2.94 -2.08
CA SER A 212 -11.83 -3.23 -3.51
C SER A 212 -11.87 -1.94 -4.34
N ALA A 213 -11.13 -1.91 -5.44
CA ALA A 213 -11.13 -0.82 -6.42
C ALA A 213 -12.53 -0.66 -7.04
N THR A 214 -13.35 0.17 -6.41
CA THR A 214 -14.74 0.44 -6.75
C THR A 214 -15.00 1.94 -6.64
N PRO A 215 -16.02 2.48 -7.34
CA PRO A 215 -16.36 3.89 -7.25
C PRO A 215 -16.66 4.32 -5.81
N TYR A 216 -17.28 3.45 -5.01
CA TYR A 216 -17.57 3.69 -3.60
C TYR A 216 -16.30 3.95 -2.78
N VAL A 217 -15.29 3.08 -2.88
CA VAL A 217 -14.05 3.20 -2.10
C VAL A 217 -13.29 4.47 -2.49
N HIS A 218 -13.24 4.81 -3.77
CA HIS A 218 -12.64 6.07 -4.21
C HIS A 218 -13.43 7.29 -3.74
N ALA A 219 -14.77 7.26 -3.82
CA ALA A 219 -15.62 8.33 -3.32
C ALA A 219 -15.49 8.52 -1.81
N GLU A 220 -15.43 7.43 -1.03
CA GLU A 220 -15.18 7.48 0.42
C GLU A 220 -13.84 8.13 0.73
N PHE A 221 -12.78 7.75 0.01
CA PHE A 221 -11.47 8.38 0.21
C PHE A 221 -11.47 9.86 -0.20
N LEU A 222 -12.07 10.24 -1.33
CA LEU A 222 -12.17 11.65 -1.76
C LEU A 222 -12.97 12.51 -0.78
N LEU A 223 -14.13 12.02 -0.34
CA LEU A 223 -15.10 12.80 0.43
C LEU A 223 -14.84 12.77 1.95
N GLN A 224 -14.11 11.78 2.44
CA GLN A 224 -13.91 11.58 3.88
C GLN A 224 -12.45 11.33 4.26
N GLY A 225 -11.67 10.66 3.41
CA GLY A 225 -10.26 10.37 3.66
C GLY A 225 -9.36 11.59 3.49
N LEU A 226 -9.40 12.22 2.31
CA LEU A 226 -8.58 13.38 1.99
C LEU A 226 -8.86 14.61 2.87
N PRO A 227 -10.11 14.94 3.26
CA PRO A 227 -10.36 16.02 4.21
C PRO A 227 -9.56 15.91 5.52
N ASN A 228 -9.36 14.70 6.06
CA ASN A 228 -8.51 14.51 7.25
C ASN A 228 -7.04 14.87 6.98
N TRP A 229 -6.58 14.69 5.74
CA TRP A 229 -5.25 15.14 5.32
C TRP A 229 -5.21 16.64 5.11
N VAL A 230 -6.29 17.28 4.63
CA VAL A 230 -6.38 18.75 4.55
C VAL A 230 -6.18 19.36 5.92
N ASP A 231 -6.98 18.93 6.90
CA ASP A 231 -6.87 19.40 8.29
C ASP A 231 -5.45 19.21 8.84
N LYS A 232 -4.86 18.04 8.58
CA LYS A 232 -3.48 17.74 9.00
C LYS A 232 -2.47 18.67 8.34
N MET A 233 -2.57 18.92 7.03
CA MET A 233 -1.59 19.74 6.32
C MET A 233 -1.73 21.24 6.63
N ASP A 234 -2.92 21.69 7.01
CA ASP A 234 -3.14 23.02 7.58
C ASP A 234 -2.35 23.20 8.89
N GLU A 235 -2.28 22.18 9.74
CA GLU A 235 -1.43 22.21 10.96
C GLU A 235 0.07 22.31 10.62
N PHE A 236 0.50 21.69 9.52
CA PHE A 236 1.88 21.74 9.04
C PHE A 236 2.21 23.04 8.27
N ASN A 237 1.19 23.80 7.84
CA ASN A 237 1.34 24.96 6.95
C ASN A 237 2.22 24.64 5.74
N SER A 238 1.93 23.52 5.07
CA SER A 238 2.74 22.99 3.97
C SER A 238 1.84 22.25 2.97
N PRO A 239 2.10 22.29 1.66
CA PRO A 239 1.43 21.40 0.72
C PRO A 239 1.91 19.96 0.91
N LEU A 240 1.08 19.00 0.52
CA LEU A 240 1.43 17.59 0.48
C LEU A 240 1.69 17.17 -0.97
N LEU A 241 2.83 16.54 -1.23
CA LEU A 241 3.03 15.79 -2.46
C LEU A 241 2.26 14.46 -2.36
N ILE A 242 1.33 14.24 -3.28
CA ILE A 242 0.77 12.91 -3.53
C ILE A 242 1.76 12.18 -4.44
N GLY A 243 2.79 11.59 -3.84
CA GLY A 243 3.95 11.06 -4.55
C GLY A 243 3.62 9.86 -5.43
N GLU A 244 2.60 9.09 -5.04
CA GLU A 244 2.05 8.01 -5.84
C GLU A 244 0.56 7.81 -5.53
N PHE A 245 -0.23 7.62 -6.58
CA PHE A 245 -1.62 7.16 -6.51
C PHE A 245 -2.06 6.62 -7.88
N ASN A 246 -3.11 5.80 -7.89
CA ASN A 246 -3.77 5.34 -9.12
C ASN A 246 -5.19 4.81 -8.84
N VAL A 247 -6.08 4.88 -9.85
CA VAL A 247 -7.40 4.22 -9.87
C VAL A 247 -7.31 2.84 -10.55
N VAL A 248 -6.36 2.65 -11.48
CA VAL A 248 -6.02 1.43 -12.22
C VAL A 248 -7.12 0.89 -13.12
N LEU A 249 -8.35 0.74 -12.63
CA LEU A 249 -9.44 0.02 -13.30
C LEU A 249 -10.56 0.95 -13.79
N LYS A 250 -11.12 0.63 -14.96
CA LYS A 250 -12.29 1.33 -15.51
C LYS A 250 -13.53 1.16 -14.65
N ASN A 251 -13.74 -0.03 -14.09
CA ASN A 251 -14.89 -0.30 -13.21
C ASN A 251 -14.82 0.45 -11.86
N ALA A 252 -13.63 0.90 -11.45
CA ALA A 252 -13.43 1.75 -10.28
C ALA A 252 -13.73 3.24 -10.57
N GLY A 253 -14.11 3.56 -11.82
CA GLY A 253 -14.42 4.91 -12.31
C GLY A 253 -13.40 5.47 -13.32
N GLY A 254 -12.34 4.71 -13.64
CA GLY A 254 -11.43 5.00 -14.75
C GLY A 254 -10.81 6.40 -14.75
N GLY A 255 -10.63 6.95 -15.95
CA GLY A 255 -10.07 8.29 -16.15
C GLY A 255 -10.90 9.39 -15.51
N GLU A 256 -12.23 9.22 -15.45
CA GLU A 256 -13.13 10.16 -14.82
C GLU A 256 -12.85 10.28 -13.31
N MET A 257 -12.70 9.15 -12.62
CA MET A 257 -12.32 9.13 -11.20
C MET A 257 -10.91 9.69 -10.98
N MET A 258 -9.97 9.38 -11.88
CA MET A 258 -8.62 9.94 -11.82
C MET A 258 -8.64 11.47 -11.92
N ARG A 259 -9.49 12.03 -12.80
CA ARG A 259 -9.69 13.47 -12.93
C ARG A 259 -10.20 14.12 -11.63
N ARG A 260 -11.10 13.46 -10.88
CA ARG A 260 -11.54 13.97 -9.57
C ARG A 260 -10.41 14.09 -8.56
N TYR A 261 -9.49 13.13 -8.52
CA TYR A 261 -8.32 13.23 -7.65
C TYR A 261 -7.45 14.44 -8.04
N TYR A 262 -7.13 14.59 -9.32
CA TYR A 262 -6.35 15.73 -9.79
C TYR A 262 -7.05 17.07 -9.51
N ASP A 263 -8.36 17.19 -9.77
CA ASP A 263 -9.13 18.40 -9.45
C ASP A 263 -9.11 18.71 -7.95
N PHE A 264 -9.24 17.68 -7.09
CA PHE A 264 -9.17 17.85 -5.64
C PHE A 264 -7.78 18.33 -5.19
N TYR A 265 -6.72 17.67 -5.67
CA TYR A 265 -5.34 18.06 -5.33
C TYR A 265 -4.98 19.45 -5.85
N GLU A 266 -5.40 19.80 -7.08
CA GLU A 266 -5.21 21.12 -7.66
C GLU A 266 -5.91 22.20 -6.83
N SER A 267 -7.14 21.92 -6.33
CA SER A 267 -7.88 22.87 -5.49
C SER A 267 -7.17 23.23 -4.17
N LEU A 268 -6.24 22.38 -3.74
CA LEU A 268 -5.40 22.56 -2.54
C LEU A 268 -3.97 23.03 -2.87
N HIS A 269 -3.65 23.21 -4.16
CA HIS A 269 -2.29 23.43 -4.65
C HIS A 269 -1.31 22.32 -4.24
N TRP A 270 -1.79 21.07 -4.15
CA TRP A 270 -0.99 19.91 -3.84
C TRP A 270 -0.43 19.29 -5.12
N PRO A 271 0.89 19.13 -5.26
CA PRO A 271 1.46 18.41 -6.40
C PRO A 271 1.10 16.92 -6.30
N ALA A 272 0.89 16.27 -7.44
CA ALA A 272 0.53 14.86 -7.49
C ALA A 272 1.16 14.16 -8.69
N THR A 273 1.68 12.95 -8.46
CA THR A 273 2.28 12.10 -9.50
C THR A 273 1.60 10.75 -9.52
N MET A 274 0.96 10.42 -10.64
CA MET A 274 0.36 9.11 -10.87
C MET A 274 1.46 8.04 -10.95
N TRP A 275 1.24 6.92 -10.27
CA TRP A 275 2.01 5.70 -10.50
C TRP A 275 1.26 4.81 -11.49
N SER A 276 1.65 4.72 -12.75
CA SER A 276 2.91 5.14 -13.36
C SER A 276 2.74 5.56 -14.83
N TYR A 277 3.82 5.95 -15.50
CA TYR A 277 3.79 6.30 -16.93
C TYR A 277 3.63 5.06 -17.84
N LYS A 278 4.55 4.09 -17.78
CA LYS A 278 4.64 2.98 -18.73
C LYS A 278 4.78 1.65 -18.02
N VAL A 279 3.97 0.68 -18.43
CA VAL A 279 4.00 -0.70 -17.92
C VAL A 279 3.90 -1.70 -19.07
N LEU A 280 4.31 -2.95 -18.84
CA LEU A 280 4.10 -4.04 -19.80
C LEU A 280 2.91 -4.90 -19.38
N ASP A 281 2.03 -5.20 -20.33
CA ASP A 281 0.94 -6.16 -20.21
C ASP A 281 1.19 -7.37 -21.12
N ALA A 282 1.04 -8.59 -20.60
CA ALA A 282 1.30 -9.82 -21.35
C ALA A 282 0.52 -9.91 -22.68
N ARG A 283 -0.73 -9.45 -22.67
CA ARG A 283 -1.66 -9.50 -23.80
C ARG A 283 -1.62 -8.22 -24.64
N GLY A 284 -1.03 -7.17 -24.10
CA GLY A 284 -1.03 -5.84 -24.69
C GLY A 284 -2.39 -5.17 -24.64
N GLY A 285 -2.38 -3.87 -24.95
CA GLY A 285 -3.55 -3.01 -24.88
C GLY A 285 -3.94 -2.64 -23.45
N VAL A 286 -4.74 -1.59 -23.35
CA VAL A 286 -5.20 -1.03 -22.05
C VAL A 286 -6.27 -1.88 -21.37
N GLY A 287 -6.97 -2.75 -22.12
CA GLY A 287 -7.99 -3.65 -21.57
C GLY A 287 -9.04 -2.94 -20.69
N ASP A 288 -9.30 -3.51 -19.50
CA ASP A 288 -10.20 -2.96 -18.48
C ASP A 288 -9.53 -1.94 -17.55
N GLY A 289 -8.28 -1.56 -17.84
CA GLY A 289 -7.48 -0.65 -17.03
C GLY A 289 -6.02 -1.12 -16.93
N THR A 290 -5.13 -0.18 -16.63
CA THR A 290 -3.69 -0.45 -16.51
C THR A 290 -3.06 0.40 -15.40
N TRP A 291 -1.94 -0.09 -14.86
CA TRP A 291 -1.09 0.66 -13.94
C TRP A 291 -0.34 1.80 -14.63
N GLY A 292 -0.29 1.85 -15.96
CA GLY A 292 0.40 2.87 -16.73
C GLY A 292 -0.53 3.86 -17.41
N MET A 293 -0.05 5.05 -17.76
CA MET A 293 -0.66 5.89 -18.81
C MET A 293 -0.59 5.19 -20.18
N VAL A 294 0.45 4.38 -20.37
CA VAL A 294 0.69 3.62 -21.60
C VAL A 294 1.16 2.19 -21.31
N THR A 295 0.95 1.31 -22.30
CA THR A 295 1.46 -0.06 -22.31
C THR A 295 1.81 -0.53 -23.72
N ASN A 296 2.35 -1.74 -23.88
CA ASN A 296 2.57 -2.34 -25.20
C ASN A 296 1.23 -2.60 -25.90
N ALA A 297 1.12 -2.33 -27.21
CA ALA A 297 -0.13 -2.48 -27.95
C ALA A 297 -0.48 -3.93 -28.27
N ASN A 298 0.53 -4.72 -28.59
CA ASN A 298 0.39 -6.14 -28.94
C ASN A 298 0.95 -7.00 -27.82
N ASP A 299 0.64 -8.29 -27.84
CA ASP A 299 1.15 -9.26 -26.89
C ASP A 299 2.69 -9.26 -26.83
N ILE A 300 3.23 -9.48 -25.63
CA ILE A 300 4.67 -9.56 -25.41
C ILE A 300 5.03 -10.85 -24.70
N THR A 301 5.99 -11.58 -25.25
CA THR A 301 6.56 -12.75 -24.59
C THR A 301 7.56 -12.30 -23.54
N TYR A 302 7.33 -12.67 -22.28
CA TYR A 302 8.30 -12.42 -21.21
C TYR A 302 9.51 -13.35 -21.33
N VAL A 303 10.69 -12.76 -21.14
CA VAL A 303 11.96 -13.50 -21.09
C VAL A 303 12.35 -13.76 -19.64
N ASP A 304 12.57 -15.03 -19.27
CA ASP A 304 13.06 -15.38 -17.93
C ASP A 304 14.55 -15.03 -17.82
N LEU A 305 14.81 -13.91 -17.16
CA LEU A 305 16.14 -13.36 -16.92
C LEU A 305 17.08 -14.28 -16.12
N LYS A 306 16.57 -15.34 -15.48
CA LYS A 306 17.39 -16.33 -14.77
C LYS A 306 17.96 -17.40 -15.69
N THR A 307 17.31 -17.67 -16.82
CA THR A 307 17.61 -18.83 -17.67
C THR A 307 17.90 -18.44 -19.12
N ALA A 308 17.30 -17.39 -19.65
CA ALA A 308 17.42 -16.97 -21.04
C ALA A 308 18.86 -16.55 -21.43
N PRO A 309 19.35 -16.86 -22.64
CA PRO A 309 20.67 -16.43 -23.12
C PRO A 309 20.82 -14.90 -23.17
N TYR A 310 22.07 -14.42 -23.09
CA TYR A 310 22.38 -12.98 -23.13
C TYR A 310 21.73 -12.24 -24.31
N ASN A 311 21.82 -12.81 -25.52
CA ASN A 311 21.28 -12.16 -26.72
C ASN A 311 19.75 -12.08 -26.69
N GLU A 312 19.08 -13.08 -26.12
CA GLU A 312 17.61 -13.06 -26.00
C GLU A 312 17.14 -11.95 -25.06
N ILE A 313 17.82 -11.78 -23.91
CA ILE A 313 17.54 -10.67 -22.97
C ILE A 313 17.83 -9.32 -23.64
N ARG A 314 18.96 -9.22 -24.36
CA ARG A 314 19.34 -8.02 -25.10
C ARG A 314 18.26 -7.63 -26.11
N ASP A 315 17.83 -8.57 -26.94
CA ASP A 315 16.87 -8.33 -28.03
C ASP A 315 15.49 -8.01 -27.45
N TRP A 316 15.12 -8.64 -26.33
CA TRP A 316 13.92 -8.27 -25.58
C TRP A 316 13.96 -6.83 -25.06
N PHE A 317 15.08 -6.39 -24.47
CA PHE A 317 15.23 -5.00 -24.04
C PHE A 317 15.20 -4.00 -25.20
N ILE A 318 15.82 -4.33 -26.34
CA ILE A 318 15.74 -3.49 -27.56
C ILE A 318 14.29 -3.33 -28.00
N SER A 319 13.49 -4.41 -27.95
CA SER A 319 12.09 -4.39 -28.39
C SER A 319 11.23 -3.36 -27.67
N PHE A 320 11.56 -2.96 -26.43
CA PHE A 320 10.81 -1.94 -25.68
C PHE A 320 10.83 -0.54 -26.33
N GLY A 321 11.85 -0.28 -27.15
CA GLY A 321 12.00 0.99 -27.87
C GLY A 321 11.39 0.99 -29.27
N GLU A 322 10.99 -0.19 -29.76
CA GLU A 322 10.46 -0.41 -31.11
C GLU A 322 8.98 -0.83 -31.06
N MET A 323 8.51 -1.32 -29.92
CA MET A 323 7.13 -1.77 -29.75
C MET A 323 6.13 -0.63 -29.93
N GLU A 324 5.02 -0.95 -30.59
CA GLU A 324 3.87 -0.06 -30.65
C GLU A 324 3.29 0.14 -29.24
N ILE A 325 3.00 1.39 -28.90
CA ILE A 325 2.48 1.79 -27.59
C ILE A 325 0.96 1.98 -27.67
N SER A 326 0.22 1.32 -26.78
CA SER A 326 -1.18 1.62 -26.50
C SER A 326 -1.26 2.72 -25.45
N VAL A 327 -1.95 3.81 -25.80
CA VAL A 327 -2.21 4.94 -24.90
C VAL A 327 -3.58 4.76 -24.26
N ASP A 328 -3.68 4.96 -22.94
CA ASP A 328 -4.99 5.00 -22.26
C ASP A 328 -5.78 6.25 -22.68
N LYS A 329 -6.66 6.05 -23.67
CA LYS A 329 -7.50 7.11 -24.25
C LYS A 329 -8.56 7.62 -23.29
N ASP A 330 -9.06 6.79 -22.38
CA ASP A 330 -10.07 7.20 -21.40
C ASP A 330 -9.43 8.14 -20.37
N LEU A 331 -8.29 7.72 -19.81
CA LEU A 331 -7.48 8.56 -18.93
C LEU A 331 -7.09 9.88 -19.61
N LYS A 332 -6.54 9.81 -20.83
CA LYS A 332 -6.14 11.01 -21.58
C LYS A 332 -7.30 11.96 -21.82
N TYR A 333 -8.46 11.44 -22.22
CA TYR A 333 -9.64 12.25 -22.43
C TYR A 333 -10.02 13.00 -21.16
N TRP A 334 -10.13 12.33 -20.02
CA TRP A 334 -10.58 12.97 -18.78
C TRP A 334 -9.58 13.96 -18.20
N LEU A 335 -8.28 13.70 -18.33
CA LEU A 335 -7.24 14.63 -17.88
C LEU A 335 -7.12 15.88 -18.76
N THR A 336 -7.50 15.80 -20.04
CA THR A 336 -7.35 16.92 -20.99
C THR A 336 -8.66 17.62 -21.38
N THR A 337 -9.80 17.02 -21.03
CA THR A 337 -11.12 17.58 -21.39
C THR A 337 -11.46 18.81 -20.57
N LYS A 338 -12.28 19.68 -21.17
CA LYS A 338 -12.93 20.82 -20.47
C LYS A 338 -14.23 20.42 -19.76
N ASN A 339 -14.70 19.19 -19.98
CA ASN A 339 -15.89 18.67 -19.33
C ASN A 339 -15.60 18.46 -17.85
N LYS A 340 -16.53 18.87 -16.99
CA LYS A 340 -16.44 18.57 -15.56
C LYS A 340 -16.83 17.12 -15.32
N PRO A 341 -16.17 16.43 -14.37
CA PRO A 341 -16.64 15.13 -13.93
C PRO A 341 -18.07 15.23 -13.36
N ALA A 342 -18.85 14.16 -13.49
CA ALA A 342 -20.15 14.06 -12.83
C ALA A 342 -20.02 14.22 -11.31
N VAL A 343 -21.05 14.73 -10.65
CA VAL A 343 -21.08 14.79 -9.19
C VAL A 343 -21.01 13.36 -8.65
N LEU A 344 -20.17 13.12 -7.65
CA LEU A 344 -20.15 11.83 -6.95
C LEU A 344 -21.47 11.66 -6.20
N ASP A 345 -22.04 10.46 -6.26
CA ASP A 345 -23.21 10.12 -5.46
C ASP A 345 -22.93 10.37 -3.98
N GLU A 346 -23.96 10.79 -3.24
CA GLU A 346 -23.86 10.92 -1.80
C GLU A 346 -23.52 9.56 -1.18
N LEU A 347 -22.50 9.54 -0.33
CA LEU A 347 -22.19 8.36 0.46
C LEU A 347 -23.31 8.14 1.49
N PRO A 348 -23.69 6.88 1.77
CA PRO A 348 -24.60 6.60 2.86
C PRO A 348 -24.05 7.24 4.15
N PRO A 349 -24.92 7.87 4.97
CA PRO A 349 -24.46 8.54 6.18
C PRO A 349 -23.75 7.54 7.09
N LYS A 350 -22.59 7.93 7.61
CA LYS A 350 -21.89 7.10 8.59
C LYS A 350 -22.80 6.85 9.79
N PRO A 351 -22.80 5.63 10.36
CA PRO A 351 -23.52 5.35 11.59
C PRO A 351 -23.07 6.31 12.70
N PRO A 352 -23.96 6.68 13.64
CA PRO A 352 -23.60 7.54 14.76
C PRO A 352 -22.49 6.91 15.59
N SER A 353 -21.53 7.73 16.03
CA SER A 353 -20.39 7.25 16.81
C SER A 353 -20.82 6.66 18.14
N ILE A 354 -20.33 5.46 18.46
CA ILE A 354 -20.61 4.73 19.70
C ILE A 354 -19.32 4.65 20.51
N THR A 355 -19.18 5.48 21.55
CA THR A 355 -17.97 5.48 22.40
C THR A 355 -18.11 4.63 23.66
N LYS A 356 -19.34 4.19 23.97
CA LYS A 356 -19.67 3.27 25.06
C LYS A 356 -20.76 2.30 24.61
N PRO A 357 -20.67 1.01 24.96
CA PRO A 357 -21.66 0.06 24.54
C PRO A 357 -23.01 0.33 25.24
N PRO A 358 -24.13 0.28 24.52
CA PRO A 358 -25.45 0.51 25.12
C PRO A 358 -25.95 -0.67 25.97
N PHE A 359 -25.39 -1.87 25.78
CA PHE A 359 -25.79 -3.10 26.47
C PHE A 359 -24.56 -3.95 26.87
N GLU A 360 -24.69 -4.73 27.94
CA GLU A 360 -23.65 -5.66 28.42
C GLU A 360 -24.32 -6.96 28.94
N ASP A 361 -25.24 -7.51 28.16
CA ASP A 361 -26.07 -8.66 28.56
C ASP A 361 -25.21 -9.91 28.81
N PRO A 362 -25.52 -10.75 29.81
CA PRO A 362 -24.79 -12.00 29.99
C PRO A 362 -24.97 -12.91 28.77
N LEU A 363 -23.88 -13.56 28.35
CA LEU A 363 -23.95 -14.63 27.34
C LEU A 363 -24.54 -15.91 27.93
N PRO A 364 -25.07 -16.83 27.10
CA PRO A 364 -25.51 -18.14 27.58
C PRO A 364 -24.38 -18.89 28.31
N ILE A 365 -24.74 -19.71 29.31
CA ILE A 365 -23.83 -20.30 30.33
C ILE A 365 -22.51 -20.89 29.81
N SER A 366 -22.47 -21.41 28.57
CA SER A 366 -21.27 -22.04 27.98
C SER A 366 -20.36 -21.08 27.22
N TRP A 367 -20.78 -19.83 27.00
CA TRP A 367 -20.06 -18.81 26.27
C TRP A 367 -19.38 -17.82 27.21
N LYS A 368 -18.24 -17.27 26.76
CA LYS A 368 -17.51 -16.20 27.45
C LYS A 368 -17.28 -15.05 26.49
N VAL A 369 -17.13 -13.82 26.99
CA VAL A 369 -16.76 -12.66 26.19
C VAL A 369 -15.52 -11.99 26.76
N ARG A 370 -14.67 -11.47 25.88
CA ARG A 370 -13.50 -10.68 26.26
C ARG A 370 -13.10 -9.71 25.15
N ASP A 371 -12.69 -8.52 25.55
CA ASP A 371 -11.94 -7.59 24.72
C ASP A 371 -10.46 -7.99 24.70
N ILE A 372 -9.98 -8.43 23.53
CA ILE A 372 -8.62 -8.93 23.31
C ILE A 372 -7.76 -7.75 22.88
N GLY A 373 -6.57 -7.56 23.47
CA GLY A 373 -5.63 -6.53 23.02
C GLY A 373 -5.84 -5.14 23.62
N ARG A 374 -6.78 -4.99 24.57
CA ARG A 374 -7.17 -3.71 25.18
C ARG A 374 -7.79 -2.69 24.19
N PRO A 375 -8.76 -3.09 23.34
CA PRO A 375 -9.54 -2.15 22.56
C PRO A 375 -10.44 -1.32 23.49
N LEU A 376 -11.09 -0.31 22.92
CA LEU A 376 -12.24 0.34 23.52
C LEU A 376 -13.24 -0.71 24.02
N LYS A 377 -13.65 -0.60 25.28
CA LYS A 377 -14.47 -1.60 25.96
C LYS A 377 -15.77 -1.81 25.18
N GLY A 378 -15.99 -3.03 24.71
CA GLY A 378 -17.19 -3.38 23.96
C GLY A 378 -18.35 -3.85 24.85
N GLY A 379 -19.46 -4.23 24.21
CA GLY A 379 -20.65 -4.76 24.87
C GLY A 379 -21.45 -5.70 23.96
N GLN A 380 -22.58 -6.19 24.46
CA GLN A 380 -23.46 -7.07 23.70
C GLN A 380 -24.91 -6.93 24.17
N LYS A 381 -25.82 -7.16 23.22
CA LYS A 381 -27.23 -7.42 23.50
C LYS A 381 -27.55 -8.84 23.02
N ILE A 382 -28.13 -9.66 23.88
CA ILE A 382 -28.36 -11.09 23.61
C ILE A 382 -29.86 -11.38 23.65
N GLU A 383 -30.39 -11.81 22.51
CA GLU A 383 -31.76 -12.31 22.33
C GLU A 383 -31.70 -13.75 21.78
N ASP A 384 -32.81 -14.48 21.85
CA ASP A 384 -32.84 -15.93 21.56
C ASP A 384 -32.32 -16.26 20.15
N ASP A 385 -32.74 -15.49 19.14
CA ASP A 385 -32.39 -15.72 17.72
C ASP A 385 -31.43 -14.65 17.15
N SER A 386 -31.02 -13.66 17.94
CA SER A 386 -30.18 -12.56 17.46
C SER A 386 -29.22 -12.02 18.51
N TRP A 387 -27.93 -12.00 18.17
CA TRP A 387 -26.88 -11.47 19.03
C TRP A 387 -26.29 -10.23 18.40
N ILE A 388 -26.18 -9.17 19.18
CA ILE A 388 -25.55 -7.91 18.75
C ILE A 388 -24.28 -7.74 19.56
N PHE A 389 -23.15 -7.53 18.87
CA PHE A 389 -21.89 -7.17 19.49
C PHE A 389 -21.47 -5.75 19.11
N TYR A 390 -21.00 -5.02 20.12
CA TYR A 390 -20.36 -3.72 19.95
C TYR A 390 -18.85 -3.90 20.17
N GLY A 391 -18.06 -3.83 19.10
CA GLY A 391 -16.63 -4.13 19.12
C GLY A 391 -15.77 -2.92 18.77
N GLY A 392 -14.77 -2.64 19.59
CA GLY A 392 -13.69 -1.69 19.29
C GLY A 392 -12.44 -2.40 18.78
N GLY A 393 -11.40 -1.64 18.47
CA GLY A 393 -10.05 -2.15 18.20
C GLY A 393 -9.41 -1.52 16.97
N ASP A 394 -8.08 -1.49 16.98
CA ASP A 394 -7.29 -0.97 15.85
C ASP A 394 -7.28 -1.95 14.68
N ASP A 395 -6.96 -3.23 14.91
CA ASP A 395 -7.06 -4.26 13.88
C ASP A 395 -6.92 -5.70 14.44
N ILE A 396 -7.28 -6.69 13.62
CA ILE A 396 -6.81 -8.08 13.71
C ILE A 396 -5.83 -8.25 12.55
N TRP A 397 -4.58 -7.80 12.74
CA TRP A 397 -3.53 -7.83 11.73
C TRP A 397 -2.14 -7.82 12.35
N ASN A 398 -1.10 -7.96 11.52
CA ASN A 398 0.29 -7.94 11.94
C ASN A 398 0.55 -8.99 13.05
N THR A 399 1.16 -8.61 14.16
CA THR A 399 1.56 -9.51 15.26
C THR A 399 0.69 -9.40 16.51
N ASN A 400 -0.25 -8.44 16.58
CA ASN A 400 -1.12 -8.23 17.74
C ASN A 400 -2.54 -7.87 17.31
N ASP A 401 -3.52 -8.49 17.98
CA ASP A 401 -4.93 -8.37 17.68
C ASP A 401 -5.64 -7.49 18.73
N GLN A 402 -6.51 -6.59 18.29
CA GLN A 402 -7.43 -5.83 19.13
C GLN A 402 -8.87 -6.02 18.64
N PHE A 403 -9.76 -6.61 19.44
CA PHE A 403 -11.17 -6.84 19.03
C PHE A 403 -12.03 -7.36 20.20
N ARG A 404 -13.36 -7.40 20.00
CA ARG A 404 -14.30 -8.08 20.91
C ARG A 404 -14.50 -9.54 20.49
N TYR A 405 -14.35 -10.47 21.44
CA TYR A 405 -14.42 -11.89 21.17
C TYR A 405 -15.40 -12.61 22.11
N ALA A 406 -16.46 -13.19 21.55
CA ALA A 406 -17.37 -14.10 22.26
C ALA A 406 -17.06 -15.54 21.86
N TYR A 407 -16.75 -16.42 22.82
CA TYR A 407 -16.11 -17.69 22.54
C TYR A 407 -16.48 -18.85 23.47
N LYS A 408 -16.28 -20.06 22.96
CA LYS A 408 -16.19 -21.31 23.73
C LYS A 408 -14.79 -21.89 23.64
N LYS A 409 -14.37 -22.62 24.68
CA LYS A 409 -13.14 -23.42 24.66
C LYS A 409 -13.51 -24.86 24.32
N LEU A 410 -12.96 -25.39 23.23
CA LEU A 410 -13.23 -26.74 22.75
C LEU A 410 -11.91 -27.53 22.59
N ASP A 411 -12.03 -28.86 22.61
CA ASP A 411 -10.97 -29.81 22.30
C ASP A 411 -11.40 -30.96 21.37
N THR A 412 -12.62 -30.86 20.80
CA THR A 412 -13.22 -31.83 19.87
C THR A 412 -13.22 -31.32 18.42
N ASP A 413 -13.71 -32.13 17.49
CA ASP A 413 -14.07 -31.67 16.14
C ASP A 413 -15.38 -30.91 16.20
N PHE A 414 -15.58 -29.91 15.34
CA PHE A 414 -16.74 -29.03 15.41
C PHE A 414 -17.13 -28.47 14.04
N SER A 415 -18.37 -28.00 13.94
CA SER A 415 -18.86 -27.12 12.88
C SER A 415 -19.49 -25.91 13.53
N PHE A 416 -19.08 -24.70 13.12
CA PHE A 416 -19.66 -23.44 13.59
C PHE A 416 -20.09 -22.61 12.40
N SER A 417 -21.38 -22.24 12.32
CA SER A 417 -21.88 -21.27 11.35
C SER A 417 -22.64 -20.12 12.00
N ILE A 418 -22.64 -18.99 11.29
CA ILE A 418 -23.42 -17.79 11.61
C ILE A 418 -23.96 -17.18 10.31
N LYS A 419 -25.06 -16.44 10.43
CA LYS A 419 -25.45 -15.39 9.49
C LYS A 419 -25.07 -14.03 10.08
N ILE A 420 -24.61 -13.11 9.24
CA ILE A 420 -24.32 -11.72 9.62
C ILE A 420 -25.45 -10.87 9.08
N ASP A 421 -26.31 -10.33 9.94
CA ASP A 421 -27.47 -9.55 9.50
C ASP A 421 -27.10 -8.10 9.18
N SER A 422 -26.13 -7.54 9.89
CA SER A 422 -25.62 -6.19 9.63
C SER A 422 -24.25 -5.95 10.25
N LEU A 423 -23.51 -5.01 9.66
CA LEU A 423 -22.26 -4.47 10.18
C LEU A 423 -22.22 -2.96 9.92
N TYR A 424 -22.02 -2.16 10.96
CA TYR A 424 -21.88 -0.70 10.82
C TYR A 424 -20.56 -0.35 10.12
N ASN A 425 -20.66 0.38 9.00
CA ASN A 425 -19.50 0.94 8.30
C ASN A 425 -18.94 2.17 9.04
N VAL A 426 -18.36 1.94 10.23
CA VAL A 426 -17.57 2.97 10.93
C VAL A 426 -16.18 3.13 10.30
N HIS A 427 -15.67 2.06 9.68
CA HIS A 427 -14.43 2.00 8.93
C HIS A 427 -14.50 0.86 7.90
N GLN A 428 -13.88 1.02 6.73
CA GLN A 428 -13.88 0.02 5.65
C GLN A 428 -13.27 -1.34 6.03
N TYR A 429 -12.43 -1.40 7.07
CA TYR A 429 -11.90 -2.65 7.65
C TYR A 429 -12.54 -3.06 8.97
N ALA A 430 -13.70 -2.51 9.32
CA ALA A 430 -14.50 -3.11 10.37
C ALA A 430 -14.75 -4.59 10.00
N LYS A 431 -14.63 -5.50 10.97
CA LYS A 431 -14.76 -6.94 10.73
C LYS A 431 -15.89 -7.52 11.55
N ALA A 432 -16.73 -8.31 10.90
CA ALA A 432 -17.64 -9.25 11.55
C ALA A 432 -17.31 -10.65 11.05
N GLY A 433 -17.09 -11.60 11.97
CA GLY A 433 -16.68 -12.93 11.53
C GLY A 433 -16.62 -14.00 12.59
N LEU A 434 -16.15 -15.17 12.15
CA LEU A 434 -15.83 -16.32 13.00
C LEU A 434 -14.32 -16.49 13.13
N MET A 435 -13.87 -16.79 14.34
CA MET A 435 -12.47 -17.04 14.62
C MET A 435 -12.28 -18.34 15.39
N VAL A 436 -11.20 -19.03 15.08
CA VAL A 436 -10.59 -20.05 15.94
C VAL A 436 -9.19 -19.60 16.34
N ARG A 437 -8.85 -19.65 17.61
CA ARG A 437 -7.56 -19.18 18.13
C ARG A 437 -6.99 -20.07 19.22
N LYS A 438 -5.66 -20.19 19.24
CA LYS A 438 -4.93 -21.04 20.19
C LYS A 438 -5.00 -20.52 21.63
N THR A 439 -4.88 -19.22 21.84
CA THR A 439 -4.83 -18.57 23.15
C THR A 439 -5.63 -17.27 23.15
N LEU A 440 -5.92 -16.70 24.32
CA LEU A 440 -6.57 -15.38 24.43
C LEU A 440 -5.56 -14.21 24.46
N ASN A 441 -4.28 -14.46 24.16
CA ASN A 441 -3.26 -13.40 24.11
C ASN A 441 -3.37 -12.64 22.77
N PRO A 442 -3.06 -11.33 22.73
CA PRO A 442 -3.17 -10.52 21.52
C PRO A 442 -2.35 -11.05 20.34
N ASN A 443 -1.26 -11.78 20.58
CA ASN A 443 -0.40 -12.32 19.54
C ASN A 443 -0.70 -13.78 19.17
N SER A 444 -1.92 -14.27 19.43
CA SER A 444 -2.24 -15.69 19.28
C SER A 444 -2.21 -16.15 17.83
N ALA A 445 -1.72 -17.37 17.58
CA ALA A 445 -2.06 -18.11 16.38
C ALA A 445 -3.59 -18.23 16.27
N HIS A 446 -4.13 -17.99 15.08
CA HIS A 446 -5.56 -17.98 14.80
C HIS A 446 -5.85 -18.24 13.31
N GLY A 447 -7.11 -18.58 13.02
CA GLY A 447 -7.71 -18.49 11.70
C GLY A 447 -9.05 -17.75 11.83
N LEU A 448 -9.33 -16.88 10.87
CA LEU A 448 -10.45 -15.94 10.83
C LEU A 448 -11.11 -16.05 9.47
N VAL A 449 -12.44 -16.14 9.46
CA VAL A 449 -13.25 -15.82 8.29
C VAL A 449 -14.13 -14.64 8.64
N ASN A 450 -14.06 -13.56 7.88
CA ASN A 450 -14.81 -12.34 8.13
C ASN A 450 -15.37 -11.73 6.85
N ILE A 451 -16.30 -10.79 7.06
CA ILE A 451 -16.81 -9.88 6.06
C ILE A 451 -16.50 -8.43 6.46
N PHE A 452 -16.27 -7.58 5.47
CA PHE A 452 -16.12 -6.13 5.60
C PHE A 452 -17.46 -5.42 5.32
N PRO A 453 -17.62 -4.12 5.64
CA PRO A 453 -18.86 -3.39 5.35
C PRO A 453 -19.20 -3.33 3.86
N SER A 454 -18.20 -3.44 2.97
CA SER A 454 -18.38 -3.51 1.51
C SER A 454 -18.94 -4.86 1.01
N GLY A 455 -19.06 -5.86 1.89
CA GLY A 455 -19.46 -7.22 1.54
C GLY A 455 -18.32 -8.13 1.11
N ASN A 456 -17.09 -7.61 0.93
CA ASN A 456 -15.93 -8.46 0.65
C ASN A 456 -15.65 -9.40 1.81
N THR A 457 -15.40 -10.67 1.51
CA THR A 457 -15.00 -11.67 2.52
C THR A 457 -13.48 -11.88 2.52
N GLU A 458 -12.95 -12.38 3.64
CA GLU A 458 -11.52 -12.63 3.82
C GLU A 458 -11.29 -13.89 4.64
N PHE A 459 -10.28 -14.68 4.25
CA PHE A 459 -9.67 -15.70 5.09
C PHE A 459 -8.34 -15.18 5.63
N GLY A 460 -8.30 -14.88 6.92
CA GLY A 460 -7.12 -14.39 7.61
C GLY A 460 -6.52 -15.44 8.54
N TYR A 461 -5.19 -15.59 8.60
CA TYR A 461 -4.56 -16.55 9.51
C TYR A 461 -3.18 -16.15 10.04
N ARG A 462 -2.88 -16.70 11.22
CA ARG A 462 -1.58 -16.69 11.87
C ARG A 462 -1.26 -18.10 12.35
N SER A 463 -0.26 -18.76 11.76
CA SER A 463 0.05 -20.17 12.03
C SER A 463 0.70 -20.39 13.40
N SER A 464 1.56 -19.46 13.83
CA SER A 464 2.22 -19.49 15.14
C SER A 464 2.05 -18.17 15.91
N ASN A 465 2.08 -18.22 17.24
CA ASN A 465 1.97 -17.00 18.05
C ASN A 465 3.07 -16.00 17.68
N GLY A 466 2.69 -14.74 17.49
CA GLY A 466 3.62 -13.64 17.17
C GLY A 466 4.10 -13.59 15.71
N GLU A 467 3.66 -14.48 14.82
CA GLU A 467 3.87 -14.32 13.38
C GLU A 467 3.02 -13.16 12.83
N THR A 468 3.50 -12.53 11.76
CA THR A 468 2.68 -11.59 10.98
C THR A 468 1.53 -12.34 10.33
N MET A 469 0.32 -11.81 10.48
CA MET A 469 -0.88 -12.33 9.84
C MET A 469 -0.76 -12.34 8.31
N LYS A 470 -1.41 -13.32 7.68
CA LYS A 470 -1.61 -13.42 6.24
C LYS A 470 -3.09 -13.47 5.95
N ALA A 471 -3.49 -13.06 4.76
CA ALA A 471 -4.88 -13.17 4.32
C ALA A 471 -5.00 -13.46 2.83
N ASP A 472 -6.08 -14.15 2.49
CA ASP A 472 -6.53 -14.41 1.13
C ASP A 472 -7.94 -13.81 0.97
N SER A 473 -8.18 -13.06 -0.10
CA SER A 473 -9.49 -12.47 -0.39
C SER A 473 -10.50 -13.54 -0.81
N GLY A 474 -11.73 -13.44 -0.31
CA GLY A 474 -12.87 -14.24 -0.73
C GLY A 474 -13.82 -13.47 -1.66
N PRO A 475 -14.93 -14.10 -2.08
CA PRO A 475 -15.95 -13.44 -2.89
C PRO A 475 -16.61 -12.27 -2.16
N GLN A 476 -17.17 -11.34 -2.93
CA GLN A 476 -18.07 -10.31 -2.42
C GLN A 476 -19.47 -10.90 -2.23
N ILE A 477 -20.08 -10.64 -1.08
CA ILE A 477 -21.41 -11.14 -0.71
C ILE A 477 -22.20 -9.98 -0.11
N ASP A 478 -23.46 -9.85 -0.50
CA ASP A 478 -24.37 -8.89 0.11
C ASP A 478 -24.56 -9.24 1.59
N LEU A 479 -24.40 -8.25 2.48
CA LEU A 479 -24.43 -8.47 3.94
C LEU A 479 -25.69 -9.21 4.37
N GLU A 480 -26.85 -8.89 3.79
CA GLU A 480 -28.14 -9.50 4.15
C GLU A 480 -28.20 -11.03 3.93
N ASP A 481 -27.32 -11.57 3.08
CA ASP A 481 -27.24 -12.99 2.75
C ASP A 481 -25.97 -13.67 3.28
N ALA A 482 -25.05 -12.90 3.87
CA ALA A 482 -23.73 -13.36 4.26
C ALA A 482 -23.77 -14.40 5.38
N ARG A 483 -23.36 -15.63 5.06
CA ARG A 483 -23.16 -16.71 6.03
C ARG A 483 -21.70 -17.16 6.03
N LEU A 484 -21.17 -17.37 7.23
CA LEU A 484 -19.78 -17.82 7.43
C LEU A 484 -19.78 -19.14 8.19
N LYS A 485 -18.80 -20.00 7.91
CA LYS A 485 -18.64 -21.29 8.59
C LYS A 485 -17.18 -21.67 8.80
N ILE A 486 -16.92 -22.26 9.96
CA ILE A 486 -15.66 -22.91 10.29
C ILE A 486 -15.95 -24.38 10.61
N LYS A 487 -15.22 -25.30 9.97
CA LYS A 487 -15.31 -26.74 10.25
C LYS A 487 -13.95 -27.27 10.64
N LYS A 488 -13.86 -27.94 11.78
CA LYS A 488 -12.66 -28.65 12.20
C LYS A 488 -12.82 -30.14 12.02
N SER A 489 -11.83 -30.79 11.44
CA SER A 489 -11.70 -32.24 11.37
C SER A 489 -10.26 -32.64 11.66
N ARG A 490 -10.04 -33.31 12.81
CA ARG A 490 -8.71 -33.64 13.34
C ARG A 490 -7.81 -32.40 13.51
N ASN A 491 -6.80 -32.26 12.65
CA ASN A 491 -5.81 -31.17 12.70
C ASN A 491 -6.05 -30.10 11.62
N ILE A 492 -7.12 -30.24 10.82
CA ILE A 492 -7.43 -29.31 9.76
C ILE A 492 -8.67 -28.51 10.16
N ILE A 493 -8.61 -27.21 9.93
CA ILE A 493 -9.75 -26.31 10.02
C ILE A 493 -9.98 -25.72 8.64
N GLU A 494 -11.22 -25.79 8.17
CA GLU A 494 -11.66 -25.27 6.88
C GLU A 494 -12.60 -24.08 7.10
N PHE A 495 -12.50 -23.08 6.24
CA PHE A 495 -13.20 -21.80 6.34
C PHE A 495 -14.06 -21.61 5.08
N PHE A 496 -15.33 -21.26 5.28
CA PHE A 496 -16.32 -21.18 4.21
C PHE A 496 -17.18 -19.92 4.29
N VAL A 497 -17.68 -19.51 3.14
CA VAL A 497 -18.64 -18.40 2.98
C VAL A 497 -19.82 -18.82 2.10
N SER A 498 -20.96 -18.14 2.20
CA SER A 498 -22.14 -18.36 1.35
C SER A 498 -22.98 -17.09 1.23
N GLY A 499 -23.46 -16.79 0.01
CA GLY A 499 -24.34 -15.65 -0.28
C GLY A 499 -25.68 -16.00 -0.95
N ALA A 500 -25.90 -17.24 -1.40
CA ALA A 500 -27.15 -17.63 -2.08
C ALA A 500 -27.39 -19.15 -2.03
N SER A 501 -27.14 -19.77 -0.88
CA SER A 501 -27.36 -21.20 -0.52
C SER A 501 -26.16 -22.16 -0.68
N THR A 502 -25.16 -21.84 -1.51
CA THR A 502 -23.98 -22.72 -1.70
C THR A 502 -22.81 -22.28 -0.83
N TRP A 503 -22.20 -23.23 -0.12
CA TRP A 503 -20.98 -22.97 0.66
C TRP A 503 -19.74 -23.08 -0.22
N GLU A 504 -18.92 -22.04 -0.22
CA GLU A 504 -17.62 -21.99 -0.89
C GLU A 504 -16.50 -22.04 0.14
N LYS A 505 -15.50 -22.91 -0.07
CA LYS A 505 -14.31 -22.97 0.78
C LYS A 505 -13.31 -21.90 0.33
N ILE A 506 -12.97 -20.98 1.24
CA ILE A 506 -12.03 -19.88 0.95
C ILE A 506 -10.67 -20.06 1.64
N GLY A 507 -10.54 -21.05 2.53
CA GLY A 507 -9.30 -21.26 3.25
C GLY A 507 -9.22 -22.56 4.04
N GLU A 508 -8.00 -22.93 4.40
CA GLU A 508 -7.72 -24.01 5.34
C GLU A 508 -6.49 -23.73 6.21
N LEU A 509 -6.48 -24.29 7.41
CA LEU A 509 -5.39 -24.13 8.38
C LEU A 509 -5.05 -25.45 9.06
N ASN A 510 -3.76 -25.80 9.06
CA ASN A 510 -3.25 -26.96 9.78
C ASN A 510 -2.80 -26.58 11.20
N ILE A 511 -3.55 -27.06 12.19
CA ILE A 511 -3.38 -26.72 13.60
C ILE A 511 -2.60 -27.78 14.41
N LYS A 512 -1.85 -28.67 13.76
CA LYS A 512 -1.09 -29.75 14.44
C LYS A 512 -0.18 -29.25 15.58
N LYS A 513 0.28 -27.99 15.52
CA LYS A 513 1.15 -27.35 16.53
C LYS A 513 0.40 -26.53 17.60
N TRP A 514 -0.93 -26.50 17.58
CA TRP A 514 -1.73 -25.67 18.48
C TRP A 514 -2.03 -26.32 19.84
N GLY A 515 -1.85 -27.65 19.94
CA GLY A 515 -2.26 -28.41 21.13
C GLY A 515 -3.70 -28.88 21.02
N LYS A 516 -4.24 -29.40 22.12
CA LYS A 516 -5.55 -30.09 22.11
C LYS A 516 -6.75 -29.15 22.23
N SER A 517 -6.60 -28.03 22.95
CA SER A 517 -7.70 -27.09 23.19
C SER A 517 -7.47 -25.75 22.52
N PHE A 518 -8.54 -25.16 22.01
CA PHE A 518 -8.57 -23.87 21.33
C PHE A 518 -9.87 -23.13 21.68
N TYR A 519 -9.95 -21.87 21.28
CA TYR A 519 -11.12 -21.04 21.47
C TYR A 519 -11.76 -20.79 20.11
N VAL A 520 -13.05 -21.09 19.98
CA VAL A 520 -13.86 -20.83 18.78
C VAL A 520 -14.94 -19.82 19.12
N GLY A 521 -15.21 -18.86 18.24
CA GLY A 521 -16.11 -17.78 18.57
C GLY A 521 -16.37 -16.74 17.49
N ILE A 522 -17.19 -15.75 17.85
CA ILE A 522 -17.55 -14.59 17.04
C ILE A 522 -16.57 -13.45 17.35
N ALA A 523 -16.03 -12.83 16.31
CA ALA A 523 -15.13 -11.69 16.38
C ALA A 523 -15.78 -10.44 15.76
N THR A 524 -15.71 -9.32 16.49
CA THR A 524 -16.22 -8.01 16.04
C THR A 524 -15.16 -6.92 16.31
N LEU A 525 -14.88 -6.12 15.29
CA LEU A 525 -13.81 -5.10 15.28
C LEU A 525 -14.28 -3.85 14.53
N SER A 526 -14.06 -2.65 15.10
CA SER A 526 -14.32 -1.37 14.43
C SER A 526 -13.25 -0.94 13.44
N HIS A 527 -11.99 -1.32 13.67
CA HIS A 527 -10.81 -0.76 12.98
C HIS A 527 -10.65 0.76 13.17
N ASP A 528 -11.31 1.29 14.19
CA ASP A 528 -11.17 2.64 14.69
C ASP A 528 -11.37 2.53 16.20
N ASN A 529 -10.29 2.46 16.96
CA ASN A 529 -10.37 2.24 18.40
C ASN A 529 -10.83 3.47 19.19
N SER A 530 -11.16 4.57 18.52
CA SER A 530 -11.84 5.71 19.13
C SER A 530 -13.36 5.49 19.28
N GLN A 531 -13.93 4.50 18.59
CA GLN A 531 -15.35 4.16 18.62
C GLN A 531 -15.62 2.66 18.44
N LEU A 532 -16.87 2.23 18.68
CA LEU A 532 -17.32 0.86 18.51
C LEU A 532 -18.05 0.72 17.17
N THR A 533 -17.85 -0.40 16.48
CA THR A 533 -18.81 -0.85 15.46
C THR A 533 -19.91 -1.69 16.11
N LYS A 534 -21.05 -1.79 15.44
CA LYS A 534 -22.16 -2.68 15.78
C LYS A 534 -22.25 -3.76 14.70
N ALA A 535 -22.21 -5.03 15.11
CA ALA A 535 -22.49 -6.17 14.26
C ALA A 535 -23.63 -7.00 14.84
N GLN A 536 -24.55 -7.43 13.98
CA GLN A 536 -25.68 -8.27 14.34
C GLN A 536 -25.55 -9.64 13.66
N TYR A 537 -25.82 -10.68 14.44
CA TYR A 537 -25.66 -12.07 14.05
C TYR A 537 -26.94 -12.84 14.34
N SER A 538 -27.28 -13.77 13.45
CA SER A 538 -28.36 -14.74 13.58
C SER A 538 -27.89 -16.11 13.11
N GLU A 539 -28.76 -17.13 13.12
CA GLU A 539 -28.44 -18.50 12.69
C GLU A 539 -27.14 -19.03 13.37
N ILE A 540 -26.96 -18.75 14.67
CA ILE A 540 -25.73 -19.06 15.42
C ILE A 540 -25.74 -20.54 15.83
N ASP A 541 -25.06 -21.37 15.04
CA ASP A 541 -25.14 -22.83 15.16
C ASP A 541 -23.76 -23.47 15.34
N LEU A 542 -23.51 -24.03 16.52
CA LEU A 542 -22.22 -24.61 16.93
C LEU A 542 -22.41 -26.06 17.41
N ASP A 543 -22.02 -27.01 16.54
CA ASP A 543 -22.04 -28.46 16.76
C ASP A 543 -20.64 -28.99 17.09
N TYR A 544 -20.46 -29.77 18.17
CA TYR A 544 -19.13 -30.25 18.61
C TYR A 544 -19.13 -31.46 19.56
#